data_AF-A0AA43CWY7-F1
#
_entry.id   AF-A0AA43CWY7-F1
#
_cell.length_a   1.000
_cell.length_b   1.000
_cell.length_c   1.000
_cell.angle_alpha   90.00
_cell.angle_beta   90.00
_cell.angle_gamma   90.00
#
_symmetry.space_group_name_H-M   'P 1'
#
loop_
_entity.id
_entity.type
_entity.pdbx_description
1 polymer ?
#
loop_
_entity_poly.entity_id
_entity_poly.type
_entity_poly.pdbx_seq_one_letter_code
_entity_poly.pdbx_strand_id
1 'polypeptide(L)'
;MNEQRNAQSAKPALARWMLILLVSATVLLSALTPVDRLAETQYNALFQRALITFALARTLNGVISAVQGTELALQPAGVGVTLTPGQVLDPINDLVERFSWIMLGATVSLGIQQVLLDIGQWWGVKVLLGALALLWLWFRLRRPIDSGGSTGGSEKMIFRLFIIVAFIRFAVPVAMIANEGLYRVFLEKRFEE
;
A
#
# COMPACT_ATOMS: atom_id res chain seq x y z
N MET A 1 33.84 35.90 22.94
CA MET A 1 32.44 36.25 22.61
C MET A 1 32.06 36.08 21.14
N ASN A 2 33.01 36.02 20.18
CA ASN A 2 32.69 35.84 18.75
C ASN A 2 32.45 34.38 18.29
N GLU A 3 33.07 33.38 18.93
CA GLU A 3 32.90 31.97 18.52
C GLU A 3 31.51 31.39 18.83
N GLN A 4 30.90 31.76 19.97
CA GLN A 4 29.55 31.31 20.31
C GLN A 4 28.48 31.88 19.38
N ARG A 5 28.71 33.08 18.82
CA ARG A 5 27.81 33.73 17.85
C ARG A 5 27.88 33.08 16.46
N ASN A 6 29.05 32.58 16.06
CA ASN A 6 29.25 31.84 14.80
C ASN A 6 28.70 30.40 14.84
N ALA A 7 28.80 29.72 15.98
CA ALA A 7 28.24 28.38 16.15
C ALA A 7 26.69 28.37 16.19
N GLN A 8 26.08 29.45 16.70
CA GLN A 8 24.62 29.61 16.74
C GLN A 8 24.03 30.01 15.37
N SER A 9 24.78 30.71 14.51
CA SER A 9 24.33 31.08 13.15
C SER A 9 24.50 29.96 12.12
N ALA A 10 25.48 29.06 12.30
CA ALA A 10 25.70 27.92 11.40
C ALA A 10 24.59 26.85 11.49
N LYS A 11 24.07 26.58 12.69
CA LYS A 11 23.00 25.57 12.92
C LYS A 11 21.70 25.85 12.16
N PRO A 12 21.11 27.07 12.16
CA PRO A 12 19.89 27.35 11.39
C PRO A 12 20.12 27.35 9.88
N ALA A 13 21.33 27.70 9.42
CA ALA A 13 21.69 27.63 8.01
C ALA A 13 21.82 26.17 7.52
N LEU A 14 22.51 25.31 8.28
CA LEU A 14 22.62 23.88 7.96
C LEU A 14 21.27 23.18 7.93
N ALA A 15 20.41 23.41 8.94
CA ALA A 15 19.06 22.84 8.97
C ALA A 15 18.20 23.28 7.76
N ARG A 16 18.36 24.54 7.30
CA ARG A 16 17.69 25.06 6.11
C ARG A 16 18.16 24.34 4.84
N TRP A 17 19.46 24.12 4.67
CA TRP A 17 20.01 23.39 3.53
C TRP A 17 19.63 21.91 3.53
N MET A 18 19.63 21.26 4.69
CA MET A 18 19.16 19.88 4.85
C MET A 18 17.69 19.72 4.46
N LEU A 19 16.82 20.66 4.88
CA LEU A 19 15.41 20.65 4.50
C LEU A 19 15.20 20.87 2.99
N ILE A 20 15.94 21.81 2.39
CA ILE A 20 15.89 22.05 0.94
C ILE A 20 16.30 20.78 0.21
N LEU A 21 17.44 20.19 0.60
CA LEU A 21 17.95 18.96 -0.01
C LEU A 21 16.95 17.81 0.12
N LEU A 22 16.29 17.66 1.26
CA LEU A 22 15.26 16.64 1.49
C LEU A 22 14.02 16.83 0.61
N VAL A 23 13.52 18.07 0.46
CA VAL A 23 12.39 18.38 -0.42
C VAL A 23 12.78 18.15 -1.89
N SER A 24 13.97 18.61 -2.30
CA SER A 24 14.50 18.39 -3.65
C SER A 24 14.66 16.89 -3.96
N ALA A 25 15.21 16.12 -3.02
CA ALA A 25 15.35 14.68 -3.14
C ALA A 25 14.00 13.98 -3.29
N THR A 26 13.00 14.37 -2.49
CA THR A 26 11.62 13.83 -2.59
C THR A 26 11.01 14.09 -3.97
N VAL A 27 11.21 15.28 -4.54
CA VAL A 27 10.70 15.63 -5.89
C VAL A 27 11.47 14.86 -6.98
N LEU A 28 12.78 14.75 -6.87
CA LEU A 28 13.62 13.96 -7.79
C LEU A 28 13.24 12.49 -7.77
N LEU A 29 13.09 11.89 -6.59
CA LEU A 29 12.64 10.50 -6.41
C LEU A 29 11.23 10.29 -6.96
N SER A 30 10.33 11.27 -6.76
CA SER A 30 8.99 11.27 -7.35
C SER A 30 9.01 11.30 -8.88
N ALA A 31 10.00 11.97 -9.49
CA ALA A 31 10.16 12.08 -10.94
C ALA A 31 10.83 10.83 -11.56
N LEU A 32 11.65 10.12 -10.79
CA LEU A 32 12.29 8.88 -11.23
C LEU A 32 11.25 7.75 -11.30
N THR A 33 10.91 7.37 -12.52
CA THR A 33 10.00 6.28 -12.92
C THR A 33 10.39 4.83 -12.56
N PRO A 34 11.62 4.46 -12.14
CA PRO A 34 11.95 3.04 -11.87
C PRO A 34 11.16 2.44 -10.70
N VAL A 35 10.88 3.23 -9.66
CA VAL A 35 10.12 2.79 -8.47
C VAL A 35 8.68 2.48 -8.82
N ASP A 36 8.09 3.28 -9.73
CA ASP A 36 6.71 3.12 -10.17
C ASP A 36 6.51 1.80 -10.94
N ARG A 37 7.46 1.43 -11.82
CA ARG A 37 7.36 0.22 -12.68
C ARG A 37 7.59 -1.09 -11.93
N LEU A 38 8.48 -1.08 -10.93
CA LEU A 38 8.74 -2.28 -10.12
C LEU A 38 7.51 -2.63 -9.26
N ALA A 39 6.86 -1.60 -8.70
CA ALA A 39 5.64 -1.76 -7.93
C ALA A 39 4.48 -2.28 -8.80
N GLU A 40 4.20 -1.64 -9.95
CA GLU A 40 3.06 -2.03 -10.81
C GLU A 40 3.10 -3.51 -11.27
N THR A 41 4.27 -3.99 -11.68
CA THR A 41 4.39 -5.33 -12.30
C THR A 41 4.26 -6.47 -11.29
N GLN A 42 4.86 -6.34 -10.10
CA GLN A 42 4.68 -7.32 -9.03
C GLN A 42 3.26 -7.28 -8.45
N TYR A 43 2.71 -6.07 -8.34
CA TYR A 43 1.39 -5.84 -7.76
C TYR A 43 0.27 -6.45 -8.59
N ASN A 44 0.24 -6.19 -9.90
CA ASN A 44 -0.77 -6.74 -10.81
C ASN A 44 -0.76 -8.26 -10.81
N ALA A 45 0.42 -8.88 -10.76
CA ALA A 45 0.55 -10.33 -10.72
C ALA A 45 -0.04 -10.92 -9.43
N LEU A 46 0.22 -10.30 -8.27
CA LEU A 46 -0.34 -10.72 -6.98
C LEU A 46 -1.87 -10.54 -6.94
N PHE A 47 -2.37 -9.40 -7.39
CA PHE A 47 -3.80 -9.11 -7.43
C PHE A 47 -4.56 -10.07 -8.35
N GLN A 48 -4.07 -10.30 -9.57
CA GLN A 48 -4.69 -11.21 -10.52
C GLN A 48 -4.71 -12.65 -10.01
N ARG A 49 -3.62 -13.11 -9.39
CA ARG A 49 -3.57 -14.44 -8.76
C ARG A 49 -4.60 -14.57 -7.64
N ALA A 50 -4.68 -13.58 -6.74
CA ALA A 50 -5.65 -13.58 -5.64
C ALA A 50 -7.11 -13.62 -6.14
N LEU A 51 -7.45 -12.82 -7.16
CA LEU A 51 -8.76 -12.82 -7.80
C LEU A 51 -9.12 -14.16 -8.42
N ILE A 52 -8.20 -14.75 -9.19
CA ILE A 52 -8.42 -16.05 -9.83
C ILE A 52 -8.63 -17.13 -8.77
N THR A 53 -7.79 -17.18 -7.73
CA THR A 53 -7.93 -18.13 -6.63
C THR A 53 -9.25 -17.97 -5.87
N PHE A 54 -9.67 -16.73 -5.62
CA PHE A 54 -10.97 -16.45 -5.01
C PHE A 54 -12.14 -16.93 -5.88
N ALA A 55 -12.11 -16.63 -7.18
CA ALA A 55 -13.15 -17.06 -8.11
C ALA A 55 -13.24 -18.60 -8.15
N LEU A 56 -12.09 -19.29 -8.22
CA LEU A 56 -12.04 -20.75 -8.18
C LEU A 56 -12.64 -21.31 -6.89
N ALA A 57 -12.25 -20.78 -5.72
CA ALA A 57 -12.81 -21.20 -4.45
C ALA A 57 -14.34 -21.02 -4.39
N ARG A 58 -14.86 -19.89 -4.88
CA ARG A 58 -16.30 -19.63 -4.91
C ARG A 58 -17.05 -20.56 -5.86
N THR A 59 -16.44 -20.88 -7.01
CA THR A 59 -17.04 -21.85 -7.95
C THR A 59 -17.06 -23.26 -7.38
N LEU A 60 -15.98 -23.70 -6.71
CA LEU A 60 -15.94 -24.99 -6.02
C LEU A 60 -16.99 -25.06 -4.92
N ASN A 61 -17.12 -24.00 -4.12
CA ASN A 61 -18.18 -23.90 -3.11
C ASN A 61 -19.56 -24.09 -3.74
N GLY A 62 -19.84 -23.41 -4.86
CA GLY A 62 -21.11 -23.52 -5.56
C GLY A 62 -21.38 -24.92 -6.12
N VAL A 63 -20.37 -25.60 -6.66
CA VAL A 63 -20.49 -26.97 -7.17
C VAL A 63 -20.73 -27.96 -6.02
N ILE A 64 -19.99 -27.84 -4.92
CA ILE A 64 -20.13 -28.72 -3.75
C ILE A 64 -21.53 -28.54 -3.13
N SER A 65 -21.99 -27.30 -2.93
CA SER A 65 -23.33 -27.03 -2.42
C SER A 65 -24.43 -27.56 -3.35
N ALA A 66 -24.23 -27.53 -4.67
CA ALA A 66 -25.20 -28.08 -5.62
C ALA A 66 -25.29 -29.62 -5.53
N VAL A 67 -24.17 -30.31 -5.35
CA VAL A 67 -24.11 -31.77 -5.16
C VAL A 67 -24.68 -32.19 -3.81
N GLN A 68 -24.41 -31.41 -2.75
CA GLN A 68 -25.04 -31.59 -1.44
C GLN A 68 -26.55 -31.34 -1.48
N GLY A 69 -26.99 -30.32 -2.24
CA GLY A 69 -28.42 -30.02 -2.42
C GLY A 69 -29.20 -31.05 -3.24
N THR A 70 -28.52 -31.98 -3.93
CA THR A 70 -29.14 -33.08 -4.70
C THR A 70 -29.40 -34.34 -3.87
N GLU A 71 -29.58 -34.22 -2.56
CA GLU A 71 -30.05 -35.31 -1.70
C GLU A 71 -31.41 -35.85 -2.16
N LEU A 72 -31.37 -36.92 -2.95
CA LEU A 72 -32.51 -37.78 -3.20
C LEU A 72 -32.85 -38.49 -1.89
N ALA A 73 -34.01 -38.17 -1.31
CA ALA A 73 -34.56 -38.90 -0.16
C ALA A 73 -34.94 -40.33 -0.57
N LEU A 74 -33.94 -41.19 -0.74
CA LEU A 74 -34.14 -42.62 -0.90
C LEU A 74 -34.36 -43.19 0.50
N GLN A 75 -35.60 -43.58 0.78
CA GLN A 75 -35.98 -44.30 2.00
C GLN A 75 -36.06 -45.80 1.65
N PRO A 76 -34.96 -46.57 1.72
CA PRO A 76 -35.04 -48.00 1.57
C PRO A 76 -35.64 -48.55 2.87
N ALA A 77 -36.93 -48.86 2.85
CA ALA A 77 -37.62 -49.60 3.91
C ALA A 77 -37.94 -48.87 5.24
N GLY A 78 -38.19 -47.56 5.24
CA GLY A 78 -38.82 -46.86 6.38
C GLY A 78 -37.99 -46.74 7.67
N VAL A 79 -36.77 -47.27 7.68
CA VAL A 79 -35.75 -47.01 8.70
C VAL A 79 -34.73 -46.07 8.08
N GLY A 80 -34.83 -44.78 8.39
CA GLY A 80 -33.95 -43.75 7.83
C GLY A 80 -32.54 -43.84 8.39
N VAL A 81 -31.67 -44.64 7.76
CA VAL A 81 -30.22 -44.48 7.89
C VAL A 81 -29.78 -43.62 6.71
N THR A 82 -29.86 -42.30 6.89
CA THR A 82 -29.44 -41.32 5.88
C THR A 82 -27.92 -41.19 5.92
N LEU A 83 -27.21 -42.03 5.17
CA LEU A 83 -25.83 -41.72 4.78
C LEU A 83 -25.92 -40.81 3.57
N THR A 84 -26.09 -39.52 3.80
CA THR A 84 -26.11 -38.55 2.71
C THR A 84 -24.67 -38.35 2.24
N PRO A 85 -24.38 -38.53 0.93
CA PRO A 85 -23.06 -38.23 0.39
C PRO A 85 -22.63 -36.78 0.66
N GLY A 86 -23.61 -35.88 0.86
CA GLY A 86 -23.39 -34.48 1.21
C GLY A 86 -22.75 -34.28 2.58
N GLN A 87 -23.10 -35.09 3.59
CA GLN A 87 -22.51 -35.00 4.94
C GLN A 87 -21.02 -35.35 4.96
N VAL A 88 -20.56 -36.20 4.05
CA VAL A 88 -19.13 -36.52 3.92
C VAL A 88 -18.35 -35.34 3.32
N LEU A 89 -19.02 -34.49 2.54
CA LEU A 89 -18.44 -33.30 1.91
C LEU A 89 -18.49 -32.06 2.83
N ASP A 90 -19.28 -32.07 3.91
CA ASP A 90 -19.43 -30.94 4.84
C ASP A 90 -18.09 -30.39 5.36
N PRO A 91 -17.11 -31.22 5.80
CA PRO A 91 -15.83 -30.70 6.27
C PRO A 91 -15.05 -29.96 5.18
N ILE A 92 -15.18 -30.37 3.91
CA ILE A 92 -14.49 -29.74 2.78
C ILE A 92 -15.21 -28.44 2.39
N ASN A 93 -16.55 -28.46 2.33
CA ASN A 93 -17.35 -27.28 2.06
C ASN A 93 -17.06 -26.16 3.06
N ASP A 94 -17.00 -26.49 4.36
CA ASP A 94 -16.70 -25.54 5.44
C ASP A 94 -15.32 -24.88 5.28
N LEU A 95 -14.30 -25.65 4.85
CA LEU A 95 -12.96 -25.12 4.60
C LEU A 95 -12.95 -24.18 3.38
N VAL A 96 -13.65 -24.57 2.31
CA VAL A 96 -13.75 -23.76 1.09
C VAL A 96 -14.51 -22.46 1.38
N GLU A 97 -15.57 -22.51 2.16
CA GLU A 97 -16.33 -21.32 2.55
C GLU A 97 -15.49 -20.34 3.36
N ARG A 98 -14.77 -20.82 4.39
CA ARG A 98 -13.86 -20.00 5.21
C ARG A 98 -12.72 -19.44 4.39
N PHE A 99 -12.13 -20.25 3.51
CA PHE A 99 -11.07 -19.82 2.61
C PHE A 99 -11.57 -18.74 1.65
N SER A 100 -12.76 -18.91 1.07
CA SER A 100 -13.38 -17.94 0.18
C SER A 100 -13.59 -16.59 0.87
N TRP A 101 -13.99 -16.56 2.14
CA TRP A 101 -14.13 -15.32 2.92
C TRP A 101 -12.79 -14.62 3.17
N ILE A 102 -11.76 -15.36 3.55
CA ILE A 102 -10.41 -14.80 3.75
C ILE A 102 -9.85 -14.26 2.44
N MET A 103 -10.00 -15.02 1.35
CA MET A 103 -9.57 -14.63 0.02
C MET A 103 -10.32 -13.41 -0.50
N LEU A 104 -11.61 -13.27 -0.21
CA LEU A 104 -12.37 -12.06 -0.54
C LEU A 104 -11.76 -10.84 0.16
N GLY A 105 -11.50 -10.94 1.46
CA GLY A 105 -10.86 -9.87 2.24
C GLY A 105 -9.48 -9.50 1.71
N ALA A 106 -8.65 -10.50 1.41
CA ALA A 106 -7.32 -10.30 0.82
C ALA A 106 -7.41 -9.62 -0.56
N THR A 107 -8.32 -10.08 -1.40
CA THR A 107 -8.54 -9.53 -2.74
C THR A 107 -9.05 -8.10 -2.69
N VAL A 108 -9.98 -7.78 -1.79
CA VAL A 108 -10.47 -6.40 -1.60
C VAL A 108 -9.36 -5.50 -1.06
N SER A 109 -8.55 -5.98 -0.10
CA SER A 109 -7.40 -5.24 0.42
C SER A 109 -6.39 -4.91 -0.68
N LEU A 110 -6.11 -5.88 -1.54
CA LEU A 110 -5.29 -5.67 -2.73
C LEU A 110 -6.01 -4.76 -3.76
N GLY A 111 -7.32 -4.85 -3.93
CA GLY A 111 -8.04 -3.91 -4.80
C GLY A 111 -7.84 -2.45 -4.34
N ILE A 112 -7.96 -2.21 -3.04
CA ILE A 112 -7.77 -0.88 -2.43
C ILE A 112 -6.33 -0.39 -2.65
N GLN A 113 -5.33 -1.22 -2.35
CA GLN A 113 -3.92 -0.87 -2.54
C GLN A 113 -3.59 -0.54 -4.02
N GLN A 114 -4.18 -1.24 -4.99
CA GLN A 114 -4.05 -0.91 -6.43
C GLN A 114 -4.57 0.50 -6.71
N VAL A 115 -5.80 0.78 -6.28
CA VAL A 115 -6.44 2.08 -6.54
C VAL A 115 -5.64 3.21 -5.90
N LEU A 116 -5.10 3.00 -4.69
CA LEU A 116 -4.23 3.99 -4.06
C LEU A 116 -2.90 4.15 -4.80
N LEU A 117 -2.32 3.09 -5.37
CA LEU A 117 -1.12 3.19 -6.23
C LEU A 117 -1.43 4.01 -7.48
N ASP A 118 -2.50 3.70 -8.19
CA ASP A 118 -2.90 4.39 -9.42
C ASP A 118 -3.13 5.88 -9.16
N ILE A 119 -3.84 6.22 -8.07
CA ILE A 119 -4.05 7.61 -7.63
C ILE A 119 -2.71 8.26 -7.28
N GLY A 120 -1.85 7.57 -6.52
CA GLY A 120 -0.55 8.05 -6.10
C GLY A 120 0.38 8.34 -7.27
N GLN A 121 0.34 7.51 -8.32
CA GLN A 121 1.16 7.59 -9.53
C GLN A 121 0.62 8.57 -10.57
N TRP A 122 -0.63 9.02 -10.42
CA TRP A 122 -1.28 9.95 -11.33
C TRP A 122 -0.43 11.20 -11.57
N TRP A 123 -0.29 11.60 -12.84
CA TRP A 123 0.54 12.72 -13.26
C TRP A 123 0.14 14.03 -12.55
N GLY A 124 -1.14 14.21 -12.24
CA GLY A 124 -1.65 15.36 -11.48
C GLY A 124 -1.05 15.45 -10.07
N VAL A 125 -0.84 14.31 -9.40
CA VAL A 125 -0.17 14.27 -8.09
C VAL A 125 1.31 14.65 -8.21
N LYS A 126 2.00 14.20 -9.27
CA LYS A 126 3.39 14.58 -9.56
C LYS A 126 3.53 16.10 -9.75
N VAL A 127 2.64 16.68 -10.57
CA VAL A 127 2.61 18.11 -10.87
C VAL A 127 2.26 18.91 -9.62
N LEU A 128 1.26 18.50 -8.84
CA LEU A 128 0.84 19.18 -7.62
C LEU A 128 1.97 19.18 -6.57
N LEU A 129 2.64 18.04 -6.38
CA LEU A 129 3.74 17.89 -5.42
C LEU A 129 4.95 18.74 -5.86
N GLY A 130 5.26 18.77 -7.16
CA GLY A 130 6.28 19.65 -7.72
C GLY A 130 5.94 21.14 -7.57
N ALA A 131 4.69 21.53 -7.84
CA ALA A 131 4.23 22.91 -7.70
C ALA A 131 4.28 23.38 -6.24
N LEU A 132 3.83 22.55 -5.29
CA LEU A 132 3.93 22.84 -3.85
C LEU A 132 5.38 22.98 -3.39
N ALA A 133 6.28 22.11 -3.87
CA ALA A 133 7.71 22.18 -3.57
C ALA A 133 8.35 23.44 -4.11
N LEU A 134 8.07 23.81 -5.37
CA LEU A 134 8.59 25.03 -5.99
C LEU A 134 8.06 26.29 -5.30
N LEU A 135 6.76 26.31 -4.97
CA LEU A 135 6.13 27.43 -4.25
C LEU A 135 6.77 27.59 -2.86
N TRP A 136 6.96 26.48 -2.14
CA TRP A 136 7.64 26.50 -0.84
C TRP A 136 9.09 26.97 -0.97
N LEU A 137 9.85 26.44 -1.94
CA LEU A 137 11.24 26.82 -2.18
C LEU A 137 11.36 28.30 -2.55
N TRP A 138 10.44 28.83 -3.35
CA TRP A 138 10.37 30.24 -3.73
C TRP A 138 10.19 31.16 -2.51
N PHE A 139 9.19 30.86 -1.66
CA PHE A 139 8.98 31.62 -0.43
C PHE A 139 10.18 31.48 0.53
N ARG A 140 10.81 30.30 0.57
CA ARG A 140 11.98 30.03 1.41
C ARG A 140 13.22 30.76 0.91
N LEU A 141 13.50 30.81 -0.39
CA LEU A 141 14.69 31.48 -0.95
C LEU A 141 14.60 33.01 -0.88
N ARG A 142 13.39 33.58 -0.99
CA ARG A 142 13.15 35.03 -0.87
C ARG A 142 13.27 35.56 0.56
N ARG A 143 13.33 34.70 1.59
CA ARG A 143 13.48 35.12 2.98
C ARG A 143 14.96 35.30 3.36
N PRO A 144 15.36 36.49 3.87
CA PRO A 144 16.73 36.72 4.34
C PRO A 144 17.05 35.77 5.49
N ILE A 145 18.29 35.25 5.49
CA ILE A 145 18.81 34.23 6.41
C ILE A 145 18.68 34.65 7.89
N ASP A 146 18.62 35.96 8.16
CA ASP A 146 18.58 36.54 9.51
C ASP A 146 17.16 36.72 10.08
N SER A 147 16.11 36.31 9.35
CA SER A 147 14.73 36.42 9.84
C SER A 147 14.39 35.30 10.83
N GLY A 148 14.56 35.60 12.11
CA GLY A 148 14.19 34.75 13.24
C GLY A 148 12.70 34.35 13.22
N GLY A 149 12.45 33.06 12.93
CA GLY A 149 11.46 32.25 13.64
C GLY A 149 9.98 32.34 13.25
N SER A 150 9.54 33.31 12.47
CA SER A 150 8.12 33.42 12.08
C SER A 150 7.87 32.90 10.66
N THR A 151 7.87 31.57 10.47
CA THR A 151 7.23 30.97 9.28
C THR A 151 5.78 31.46 9.25
N GLY A 152 5.41 32.19 8.20
CA GLY A 152 4.04 32.69 8.06
C GLY A 152 3.06 31.52 8.03
N GLY A 153 1.80 31.74 8.47
CA GLY A 153 0.78 30.68 8.48
C GLY A 153 0.62 29.98 7.12
N SER A 154 0.81 30.72 6.03
CA SER A 154 0.83 30.21 4.66
C SER A 154 1.98 29.23 4.37
N GLU A 155 3.21 29.49 4.83
CA GLU A 155 4.36 28.58 4.64
C GLU A 155 4.14 27.24 5.37
N LYS A 156 3.61 27.31 6.60
CA LYS A 156 3.25 26.11 7.38
C LYS A 156 2.14 25.31 6.69
N MET A 157 1.12 25.99 6.14
CA MET A 157 0.03 25.35 5.43
C MET A 157 0.50 24.67 4.14
N ILE A 158 1.34 25.34 3.34
CA ILE A 158 1.94 24.77 2.12
C ILE A 158 2.80 23.55 2.47
N PHE A 159 3.65 23.63 3.50
CA PHE A 159 4.49 22.51 3.92
C PHE A 159 3.67 21.34 4.46
N ARG A 160 2.59 21.61 5.20
CA ARG A 160 1.67 20.58 5.70
C ARG A 160 0.95 19.87 4.55
N LEU A 161 0.47 20.63 3.57
CA LEU A 161 -0.13 20.07 2.35
C LEU A 161 0.88 19.25 1.56
N PHE A 162 2.12 19.74 1.41
CA PHE A 162 3.21 19.00 0.78
C PHE A 162 3.45 17.65 1.46
N ILE A 163 3.54 17.62 2.81
CA ILE A 163 3.72 16.37 3.56
C ILE A 163 2.54 15.42 3.33
N ILE A 164 1.30 15.90 3.35
CA ILE A 164 0.12 15.04 3.15
C ILE A 164 0.14 14.41 1.76
N VAL A 165 0.38 15.21 0.72
CA VAL A 165 0.42 14.73 -0.67
C VAL A 165 1.61 13.79 -0.90
N ALA A 166 2.78 14.11 -0.31
CA ALA A 166 3.94 13.23 -0.34
C ALA A 166 3.66 11.91 0.39
N PHE A 167 3.03 11.96 1.56
CA PHE A 167 2.67 10.75 2.31
C PHE A 167 1.74 9.85 1.51
N ILE A 168 0.67 10.38 0.92
CA ILE A 168 -0.26 9.60 0.08
C ILE A 168 0.48 8.95 -1.09
N ARG A 169 1.39 9.70 -1.74
CA ARG A 169 2.15 9.20 -2.89
C ARG A 169 3.16 8.11 -2.51
N PHE A 170 3.84 8.23 -1.38
CA PHE A 170 4.91 7.32 -0.98
C PHE A 170 4.47 6.21 -0.04
N ALA A 171 3.32 6.31 0.63
CA ALA A 171 2.85 5.31 1.58
C ALA A 171 2.73 3.91 0.96
N VAL A 172 2.09 3.82 -0.22
CA VAL A 172 1.87 2.51 -0.86
C VAL A 172 3.13 1.93 -1.49
N PRO A 173 3.94 2.69 -2.25
CA PRO A 173 5.23 2.20 -2.74
C PRO A 173 6.17 1.76 -1.62
N VAL A 174 6.23 2.50 -0.52
CA VAL A 174 7.06 2.14 0.65
C VAL A 174 6.55 0.88 1.32
N ALA A 175 5.23 0.72 1.48
CA ALA A 175 4.65 -0.50 2.04
C ALA A 175 4.97 -1.74 1.18
N MET A 176 4.91 -1.60 -0.15
CA MET A 176 5.32 -2.66 -1.09
C MET A 176 6.81 -3.02 -0.95
N ILE A 177 7.71 -2.03 -0.98
CA ILE A 177 9.15 -2.25 -0.84
C ILE A 177 9.46 -2.88 0.53
N ALA A 178 8.79 -2.43 1.59
CA ALA A 178 8.95 -2.99 2.92
C ALA A 178 8.48 -4.45 2.99
N ASN A 179 7.38 -4.79 2.33
CA ASN A 179 6.89 -6.17 2.26
C ASN A 179 7.86 -7.08 1.51
N GLU A 180 8.40 -6.62 0.37
CA GLU A 180 9.42 -7.38 -0.38
C GLU A 180 10.75 -7.49 0.38
N GLY A 181 11.17 -6.42 1.06
CA GLY A 181 12.35 -6.42 1.93
C GLY A 181 12.20 -7.39 3.10
N LEU A 182 11.02 -7.42 3.74
CA LEU A 182 10.71 -8.36 4.81
C LEU A 182 10.77 -9.80 4.29
N TYR A 183 10.20 -10.05 3.11
CA TYR A 183 10.26 -11.35 2.46
C TYR A 183 11.71 -11.82 2.22
N ARG A 184 12.55 -10.97 1.62
CA ARG A 184 13.95 -11.32 1.35
C ARG A 184 14.78 -11.52 2.63
N VAL A 185 14.58 -10.68 3.64
CA VAL A 185 15.38 -10.76 4.88
C VAL A 185 14.98 -11.94 5.76
N PHE A 186 13.68 -12.25 5.85
CA PHE A 186 13.16 -13.24 6.79
C PHE A 186 12.73 -14.57 6.18
N LEU A 187 12.21 -14.57 4.95
CA LEU A 187 11.71 -15.78 4.30
C LEU A 187 12.76 -16.41 3.40
N GLU A 188 13.48 -15.63 2.59
CA GLU A 188 14.50 -16.18 1.66
C GLU A 188 15.65 -16.87 2.39
N LYS A 189 16.11 -16.30 3.52
CA LYS A 189 17.11 -16.95 4.39
C LYS A 189 16.67 -18.29 5.01
N ARG A 190 15.38 -18.63 4.96
CA ARG A 190 14.82 -19.81 5.63
C ARG A 190 14.50 -20.96 4.66
N PHE A 191 14.65 -20.74 3.36
CA PHE A 191 14.47 -21.76 2.31
C PHE A 191 15.78 -22.20 1.65
N GLU A 192 16.93 -21.65 2.10
CA GLU A 192 18.27 -22.06 1.66
C GLU A 192 19.04 -22.90 2.71
N GLU A 193 18.38 -23.32 3.80
CA GLU A 193 18.85 -24.43 4.66
C GLU A 193 17.93 -25.65 4.47
#